data_AF-A0A924WIC9-F1
#
_entry.id   AF-A0A924WIC9-F1
#
_cell.length_a   1.000
_cell.length_b   1.000
_cell.length_c   1.000
_cell.angle_alpha   90.00
_cell.angle_beta   90.00
_cell.angle_gamma   90.00
#
_symmetry.space_group_name_H-M   'P 1'
#
loop_
_entity.id
_entity.type
_entity.pdbx_description
1 polymer ?
#
loop_
_entity_poly.entity_id
_entity_poly.type
_entity_poly.pdbx_seq_one_letter_code
_entity_poly.pdbx_strand_id
1 'polypeptide(L)' 'MFVPAGTPRRIITRLHGELLKIMKSRDVVDRFAGLGVEALSSTPEELMTLVKNEIGAFGKLIKAANIKAD' A
#
# COMPACT_ATOMS: atom_id res chain seq x y z
N MET A 1 -2.46 1.09 -2.71
CA MET A 1 -3.69 1.83 -3.08
C MET A 1 -4.84 1.26 -2.28
N PHE A 2 -5.71 2.11 -1.75
CA PHE A 2 -6.94 1.72 -1.07
C PHE A 2 -8.15 2.10 -1.93
N VAL A 3 -9.22 1.34 -1.78
CA VAL A 3 -10.52 1.56 -2.44
C VAL A 3 -11.63 1.37 -1.41
N PRO A 4 -12.85 1.88 -1.64
CA PRO A 4 -13.97 1.68 -0.72
C PRO A 4 -14.23 0.20 -0.41
N ALA A 5 -14.66 -0.06 0.82
CA ALA A 5 -15.08 -1.40 1.24
C ALA A 5 -16.23 -1.90 0.34
N GLY A 6 -16.18 -3.18 -0.05
CA GLY A 6 -17.17 -3.77 -0.95
C GLY A 6 -16.90 -3.55 -2.44
N THR A 7 -15.81 -2.86 -2.83
CA THR A 7 -15.43 -2.75 -4.25
C THR A 7 -15.29 -4.15 -4.87
N PRO A 8 -15.99 -4.45 -5.99
CA PRO A 8 -15.93 -5.75 -6.64
C PRO A 8 -14.51 -6.15 -7.04
N ARG A 9 -14.17 -7.43 -6.85
CA ARG A 9 -12.81 -7.96 -7.11
C ARG A 9 -12.31 -7.65 -8.53
N ARG A 10 -13.18 -7.74 -9.55
CA ARG A 10 -12.78 -7.42 -10.94
C ARG A 10 -12.27 -5.98 -11.10
N ILE A 11 -12.84 -5.03 -10.37
CA ILE A 11 -12.44 -3.61 -10.43
C ILE A 11 -11.08 -3.46 -9.76
N ILE A 12 -10.89 -4.10 -8.61
CA ILE A 12 -9.59 -4.12 -7.90
C ILE A 12 -8.50 -4.70 -8.80
N THR A 13 -8.76 -5.87 -9.42
CA THR A 13 -7.80 -6.52 -10.32
C THR A 13 -7.45 -5.63 -11.52
N ARG A 14 -8.43 -4.96 -12.13
CA ARG A 14 -8.19 -4.04 -13.24
C ARG A 14 -7.31 -2.86 -12.81
N LEU A 15 -7.66 -2.19 -11.73
CA LEU A 15 -6.91 -1.03 -11.23
C LEU A 15 -5.48 -1.42 -10.83
N HIS A 16 -5.32 -2.56 -10.16
CA HIS A 16 -4.01 -3.08 -9.81
C HIS A 16 -3.15 -3.36 -11.05
N GLY A 17 -3.74 -3.99 -12.09
CA GLY A 17 -3.05 -4.26 -13.35
C GLY A 17 -2.55 -3.00 -14.05
N GLU A 18 -3.35 -1.94 -14.07
CA GLU A 18 -2.92 -0.65 -14.65
C GLU A 18 -1.83 0.02 -13.80
N LEU A 19 -1.94 -0.03 -12.47
CA LEU A 19 -0.88 0.50 -11.59
C LEU A 19 0.45 -0.23 -11.80
N LEU A 20 0.45 -1.55 -11.95
CA LEU A 20 1.67 -2.31 -12.22
C LEU A 20 2.36 -1.84 -13.51
N LYS A 21 1.60 -1.54 -14.56
CA LYS A 21 2.17 -1.02 -15.81
C LYS A 21 2.81 0.35 -15.60
N ILE A 22 2.13 1.23 -14.86
CA ILE A 22 2.61 2.59 -14.57
C ILE A 22 3.89 2.54 -13.72
N MET A 23 3.92 1.73 -12.67
CA MET A 23 5.10 1.57 -11.81
C MET A 23 6.32 1.01 -12.54
N LYS A 24 6.11 0.24 -13.62
CA LYS A 24 7.18 -0.27 -14.49
C LYS A 24 7.57 0.69 -15.61
N SER A 25 6.86 1.80 -15.77
CA SER A 25 7.20 2.78 -16.79
C SER A 25 8.48 3.51 -16.42
N ARG A 26 9.35 3.75 -17.42
CA ARG A 26 10.66 4.36 -17.21
C ARG A 26 10.56 5.76 -16.59
N ASP A 27 9.59 6.55 -17.02
CA ASP A 27 9.32 7.89 -16.47
C ASP A 27 9.06 7.84 -14.95
N VAL A 28 8.25 6.88 -14.51
CA VAL A 28 7.95 6.71 -13.08
C VAL A 28 9.15 6.19 -12.31
N VAL A 29 9.87 5.21 -12.87
CA VAL A 29 11.09 4.67 -12.23
C VAL A 29 12.15 5.75 -12.06
N ASP A 30 12.43 6.52 -13.11
CA ASP A 30 13.43 7.59 -13.09
C ASP A 30 13.03 8.70 -12.11
N ARG A 31 11.74 9.04 -12.04
CA ARG A 31 11.22 10.01 -11.09
C ARG A 31 11.34 9.53 -9.63
N PHE A 32 11.02 8.27 -9.37
CA PHE A 32 11.15 7.67 -8.03
C PHE A 32 12.62 7.61 -7.61
N ALA A 33 13.51 7.18 -8.52
CA ALA A 33 14.95 7.17 -8.29
C ALA A 33 15.50 8.57 -8.00
N GLY A 34 15.02 9.59 -8.72
CA GLY A 34 15.37 11.00 -8.47
C GLY A 34 14.92 11.52 -7.09
N LEU A 35 13.92 10.88 -6.48
CA LEU A 35 13.46 11.16 -5.11
C LEU A 35 14.14 10.26 -4.07
N GLY A 36 15.08 9.40 -4.48
CA GLY A 36 15.77 8.45 -3.59
C GLY A 36 14.91 7.29 -3.12
N VAL A 37 13.82 6.97 -3.85
CA VAL A 37 12.90 5.88 -3.51
C VAL A 37 12.79 4.88 -4.65
N GLU A 38 12.51 3.62 -4.31
CA GLU A 38 12.29 2.57 -5.30
C GLU A 38 10.81 2.46 -5.67
N ALA A 39 10.53 2.33 -6.97
CA ALA A 39 9.18 2.05 -7.45
C ALA A 39 8.84 0.58 -7.19
N LEU A 40 8.23 0.30 -6.04
CA LEU A 40 7.79 -1.04 -5.65
C LEU A 40 6.29 -1.21 -5.84
N SER A 41 5.89 -2.44 -6.14
CA SER A 41 4.49 -2.85 -6.22
C SER A 41 4.29 -4.19 -5.54
N SER A 42 3.30 -4.29 -4.67
CA SER A 42 2.84 -5.54 -4.06
C SER A 42 1.53 -6.02 -4.69
N THR A 43 1.11 -7.24 -4.40
CA THR A 43 -0.25 -7.69 -4.71
C THR A 43 -1.28 -7.01 -3.78
N PRO A 44 -2.57 -6.93 -4.18
CA PRO A 44 -3.63 -6.43 -3.29
C PRO A 44 -3.75 -7.24 -2.00
N GLU A 45 -3.58 -8.56 -2.07
CA GLU A 45 -3.63 -9.48 -0.95
C GLU A 45 -2.44 -9.31 0.02
N GLU A 46 -1.24 -9.10 -0.51
CA GLU A 46 -0.06 -8.76 0.30
C GLU A 46 -0.25 -7.44 1.04
N LEU A 47 -0.74 -6.39 0.36
CA LEU A 47 -1.00 -5.11 0.99
C LEU A 47 -2.06 -5.23 2.10
N MET A 48 -3.12 -6.00 1.87
CA MET A 48 -4.14 -6.25 2.91
C MET A 48 -3.55 -6.94 4.14
N THR A 49 -2.65 -7.90 3.91
CA THR A 49 -2.00 -8.66 4.98
C THR A 49 -1.05 -7.76 5.78
N LEU A 50 -0.23 -6.96 5.08
CA LEU A 50 0.66 -5.98 5.70
C LEU A 50 -0.11 -5.03 6.62
N VAL A 51 -1.18 -4.41 6.11
CA VAL A 51 -1.98 -3.44 6.87
C VAL A 51 -2.61 -4.08 8.11
N LYS A 52 -3.16 -5.30 7.99
CA LYS A 52 -3.71 -6.02 9.16
C LYS A 52 -2.65 -6.27 10.23
N ASN A 53 -1.44 -6.66 9.82
CA ASN A 53 -0.34 -6.93 10.73
C ASN A 53 0.15 -5.65 11.40
N GLU A 54 0.33 -4.57 10.65
CA GLU A 54 0.79 -3.28 11.17
C GLU A 54 -0.22 -2.69 12.15
N ILE A 55 -1.52 -2.70 11.82
CA ILE A 55 -2.57 -2.25 12.74
C ILE A 55 -2.52 -3.05 14.06
N GLY A 56 -2.32 -4.36 13.98
CA GLY A 56 -2.21 -5.22 15.16
C GLY A 56 -0.97 -4.90 16.00
N ALA A 57 0.20 -4.71 15.36
CA ALA A 57 1.46 -4.45 16.03
C ALA A 57 1.49 -3.06 16.67
N PHE A 58 1.22 -2.01 15.89
CA PHE A 58 1.21 -0.63 16.37
C PHE A 58 0.07 -0.40 17.35
N GLY A 59 -1.10 -1.01 17.16
CA GLY A 59 -2.20 -0.92 18.11
C GLY A 59 -1.86 -1.47 19.50
N LYS A 60 -1.09 -2.57 19.57
CA LYS A 60 -0.57 -3.08 20.85
C LYS A 60 0.44 -2.14 21.48
N LEU A 61 1.38 -1.62 20.67
CA LEU A 61 2.42 -0.70 21.13
C LEU A 61 1.82 0.60 21.70
N ILE A 62 0.88 1.21 20.99
CA ILE A 62 0.19 2.44 21.39
C ILE A 62 -0.51 2.25 22.73
N LYS A 63 -1.25 1.14 22.89
CA LYS A 63 -1.93 0.81 24.16
C LYS A 63 -0.94 0.60 25.31
N ALA A 64 0.14 -0.14 25.06
CA ALA A 64 1.15 -0.42 26.08
C ALA A 64 1.90 0.85 26.53
N ALA A 65 2.16 1.77 25.60
CA ALA A 65 2.86 3.02 25.85
C ALA A 65 1.93 4.18 26.26
N ASN A 66 0.61 3.95 26.35
CA ASN A 66 -0.41 4.97 26.64
C ASN A 66 -0.29 6.22 25.74
N ILE A 67 0.07 6.01 24.48
CA ILE A 67 0.20 7.07 23.48
C ILE A 67 -1.19 7.49 23.02
N LYS A 68 -1.44 8.80 22.95
CA LYS A 68 -2.67 9.38 22.41
C LYS A 68 -2.31 10.26 21.21
N ALA A 69 -3.11 10.17 20.16
CA ALA A 69 -3.11 11.19 19.12
C ALA A 69 -3.96 12.37 19.61
N ASP A 70 -3.49 13.58 19.37
CA ASP A 70 -4.20 14.82 19.71
C ASP A 70 -5.50 14.99 18.91
#